data_AF-A0A1R1Y3Y7-F1
#
_entry.id   AF-A0A1R1Y3Y7-F1
#
_cell.length_a   1.000
_cell.length_b   1.000
_cell.length_c   1.000
_cell.angle_alpha   90.00
_cell.angle_beta   90.00
_cell.angle_gamma   90.00
#
_symmetry.space_group_name_H-M   'P 1'
#
loop_
_entity.id
_entity.type
_entity.pdbx_description
1 polymer ?
#
loop_
_entity_poly.entity_id
_entity_poly.type
_entity_poly.pdbx_seq_one_letter_code
_entity_poly.pdbx_strand_id
1 'polypeptide(L)'
;MEQLDFRGLKSVKGDIIIDGNSNLFEVKMDDLITVNGSILVENNAVLIGVSINSLQQTSSLSFYNDPRMVALRLDSIRKVNDLRIVQTSIHGLGKVSIDSLSSLEIGSNPNLSLIDFANLTSIKGPLSIANNHLQTAANFPILKSIKGTVTLRNLFDVNINSLSVIEDTFNLIDNSFKNFTLNLVSTAEKDITIIGNDNLNSFSFSSLTSLNGGLQIKNNTALQEIGVNSFKKLTTIKGGMELYGPFDNITFPAITNIMGAITIESTGDLSCAKTRSKLGSAIKSLYKCSEKQAVSSNPTKKEFSSSVTSGTNSIFCLNIIISLFLPISAVLSLA
;
A
#
# COMPACT_ATOMS: atom_id res chain seq x y z
N MET A 1 -33.50 12.18 -15.97
CA MET A 1 -32.79 12.80 -17.10
C MET A 1 -31.67 11.86 -17.48
N GLU A 2 -31.54 11.55 -18.76
CA GLU A 2 -30.63 10.50 -19.24
C GLU A 2 -29.25 11.05 -19.64
N GLN A 3 -29.19 12.29 -20.11
CA GLN A 3 -27.96 12.97 -20.51
C GLN A 3 -27.98 14.43 -20.02
N LEU A 4 -26.81 14.94 -19.66
CA LEU A 4 -26.55 16.35 -19.42
C LEU A 4 -25.54 16.87 -20.45
N ASP A 5 -25.91 17.91 -21.17
CA ASP A 5 -25.07 18.53 -22.20
C ASP A 5 -24.93 20.02 -21.93
N PHE A 6 -23.73 20.42 -21.52
CA PHE A 6 -23.36 21.80 -21.19
C PHE A 6 -22.51 22.44 -22.29
N ARG A 7 -22.75 22.09 -23.57
CA ARG A 7 -22.11 22.76 -24.71
C ARG A 7 -22.14 24.29 -24.57
N GLY A 8 -21.00 24.91 -24.82
CA GLY A 8 -20.77 26.35 -24.68
C GLY A 8 -20.46 26.84 -23.27
N LEU A 9 -20.63 26.03 -22.22
CA LEU A 9 -20.24 26.40 -20.85
C LEU A 9 -18.72 26.42 -20.74
N LYS A 10 -18.14 27.61 -20.61
CA LYS A 10 -16.68 27.79 -20.55
C LYS A 10 -16.11 27.87 -19.13
N SER A 11 -16.89 28.40 -18.18
CA SER A 11 -16.41 28.59 -16.82
C SER A 11 -17.52 28.53 -15.77
N VAL A 12 -17.15 28.07 -14.57
CA VAL A 12 -18.02 28.03 -13.39
C VAL A 12 -17.28 28.65 -12.20
N LYS A 13 -17.93 29.60 -11.51
CA LYS A 13 -17.35 30.27 -10.33
C LYS A 13 -17.45 29.46 -9.03
N GLY A 14 -18.45 28.59 -8.93
CA GLY A 14 -18.66 27.72 -7.78
C GLY A 14 -18.31 26.27 -8.12
N ASP A 15 -19.10 25.36 -7.57
CA ASP A 15 -18.96 23.92 -7.77
C ASP A 15 -19.87 23.42 -8.88
N ILE A 16 -19.50 22.28 -9.47
CA ILE A 16 -20.37 21.44 -10.29
C ILE A 16 -20.58 20.15 -9.49
N ILE A 17 -21.84 19.83 -9.17
CA ILE A 17 -22.20 18.66 -8.36
C ILE A 17 -23.21 17.82 -9.14
N ILE A 18 -22.85 16.57 -9.39
CA ILE A 18 -23.66 15.57 -10.10
C ILE A 18 -23.73 14.34 -9.20
N ASP A 19 -24.75 14.33 -8.34
CA ASP A 19 -24.88 13.34 -7.27
C ASP A 19 -26.20 12.56 -7.37
N GLY A 20 -26.14 11.25 -7.18
CA GLY A 20 -27.31 10.39 -6.95
C GLY A 20 -28.25 10.21 -8.16
N ASN A 21 -27.75 10.34 -9.39
CA ASN A 21 -28.60 10.23 -10.57
C ASN A 21 -28.71 8.78 -11.06
N SER A 22 -29.86 8.15 -10.78
CA SER A 22 -30.11 6.73 -11.10
C SER A 22 -30.26 6.41 -12.59
N ASN A 23 -30.55 7.42 -13.42
CA ASN A 23 -30.82 7.26 -14.86
C ASN A 23 -29.85 8.04 -15.77
N LEU A 24 -28.93 8.81 -15.20
CA LEU A 24 -28.00 9.64 -15.96
C LEU A 24 -26.86 8.76 -16.47
N PHE A 25 -26.75 8.59 -17.78
CA PHE A 25 -25.71 7.77 -18.39
C PHE A 25 -24.56 8.59 -19.02
N GLU A 26 -24.74 9.89 -19.27
CA GLU A 26 -23.69 10.73 -19.87
C GLU A 26 -23.72 12.19 -19.41
N VAL A 27 -22.54 12.78 -19.21
CA VAL A 27 -22.36 14.23 -18.97
C VAL A 27 -21.33 14.79 -19.95
N LYS A 28 -21.67 15.87 -20.66
CA LYS A 28 -20.79 16.56 -21.60
C LYS A 28 -20.50 17.98 -21.14
N MET A 29 -19.22 18.28 -20.94
CA MET A 29 -18.67 19.58 -20.56
C MET A 29 -17.39 19.87 -21.37
N ASP A 30 -17.39 19.53 -22.66
CA ASP A 30 -16.19 19.59 -23.50
C ASP A 30 -15.63 21.00 -23.72
N ASP A 31 -16.46 22.02 -23.61
CA ASP A 31 -16.05 23.43 -23.72
C ASP A 31 -15.62 24.05 -22.38
N LEU A 32 -15.77 23.31 -21.26
CA LEU A 32 -15.47 23.80 -19.92
C LEU A 32 -13.96 23.91 -19.75
N ILE A 33 -13.48 25.13 -19.50
CA ILE A 33 -12.05 25.44 -19.33
C ILE A 33 -11.69 25.54 -17.86
N THR A 34 -12.53 26.21 -17.06
CA THR A 34 -12.24 26.48 -15.64
C THR A 34 -13.44 26.28 -14.72
N VAL A 35 -13.18 25.67 -13.56
CA VAL A 35 -14.09 25.67 -12.41
C VAL A 35 -13.32 26.23 -11.23
N ASN A 36 -13.80 27.29 -10.58
CA ASN A 36 -13.08 27.84 -9.43
C ASN A 36 -13.27 26.98 -8.17
N GLY A 37 -14.43 26.34 -8.04
CA GLY A 37 -14.72 25.35 -7.02
C GLY A 37 -14.34 23.94 -7.46
N SER A 38 -15.14 22.97 -7.01
CA SER A 38 -14.94 21.55 -7.22
C SER A 38 -15.85 21.00 -8.31
N ILE A 39 -15.42 19.93 -8.97
CA ILE A 39 -16.29 19.06 -9.76
C ILE A 39 -16.45 17.76 -8.97
N LEU A 40 -17.67 17.50 -8.51
CA LEU A 40 -18.05 16.31 -7.76
C LEU A 40 -19.05 15.52 -8.60
N VAL A 41 -18.63 14.35 -9.07
CA VAL A 41 -19.49 13.40 -9.76
C VAL A 41 -19.54 12.16 -8.89
N GLU A 42 -20.66 11.94 -8.21
CA GLU A 42 -20.74 10.91 -7.19
C GLU A 42 -22.05 10.12 -7.25
N ASN A 43 -21.99 8.84 -6.89
CA ASN A 43 -23.16 7.98 -6.71
C ASN A 43 -24.08 7.85 -7.94
N ASN A 44 -23.52 7.88 -9.16
CA ASN A 44 -24.30 7.72 -10.39
C ASN A 44 -24.14 6.30 -10.94
N ALA A 45 -25.00 5.39 -10.48
CA ALA A 45 -24.89 3.94 -10.72
C ALA A 45 -24.87 3.52 -12.21
N VAL A 46 -25.43 4.35 -13.10
CA VAL A 46 -25.51 4.05 -14.54
C VAL A 46 -24.68 5.00 -15.42
N LEU A 47 -23.93 5.93 -14.83
CA LEU A 47 -23.11 6.88 -15.57
C LEU A 47 -21.99 6.16 -16.30
N ILE A 48 -21.92 6.34 -17.62
CA ILE A 48 -20.96 5.70 -18.52
C ILE A 48 -19.75 6.60 -18.77
N GLY A 49 -19.96 7.92 -18.84
CA GLY A 49 -18.87 8.84 -19.13
C GLY A 49 -19.16 10.29 -18.75
N VAL A 50 -18.07 10.98 -18.40
CA VAL A 50 -18.04 12.43 -18.20
C VAL A 50 -16.96 13.01 -19.11
N SER A 51 -17.38 13.88 -20.02
CA SER A 51 -16.47 14.52 -20.98
C SER A 51 -16.08 15.91 -20.49
N ILE A 52 -14.79 16.12 -20.23
CA ILE A 52 -14.19 17.38 -19.75
C ILE A 52 -12.93 17.72 -20.54
N ASN A 53 -12.97 17.50 -21.87
CA ASN A 53 -11.76 17.49 -22.71
C ASN A 53 -10.99 18.82 -22.75
N SER A 54 -11.62 19.95 -22.43
CA SER A 54 -10.95 21.26 -22.36
C SER A 54 -10.64 21.74 -20.94
N LEU A 55 -10.96 20.96 -19.90
CA LEU A 55 -10.82 21.39 -18.52
C LEU A 55 -9.34 21.54 -18.16
N GLN A 56 -8.93 22.77 -17.85
CA GLN A 56 -7.55 23.11 -17.49
C GLN A 56 -7.37 23.26 -15.99
N GLN A 57 -8.39 23.75 -15.29
CA GLN A 57 -8.31 24.06 -13.85
C GLN A 57 -9.59 23.75 -13.10
N THR A 58 -9.44 23.11 -11.93
CA THR A 58 -10.45 23.03 -10.87
C THR A 58 -9.79 23.01 -9.49
N SER A 59 -10.52 23.29 -8.41
CA SER A 59 -9.97 23.09 -7.06
C SER A 59 -9.86 21.61 -6.73
N SER A 60 -10.96 20.87 -6.88
CA SER A 60 -11.03 19.43 -6.62
C SER A 60 -11.77 18.73 -7.74
N LEU A 61 -11.30 17.54 -8.12
CA LEU A 61 -11.93 16.67 -9.10
C LEU A 61 -12.19 15.31 -8.46
N SER A 62 -13.46 15.02 -8.16
CA SER A 62 -13.92 13.79 -7.51
C SER A 62 -14.85 13.02 -8.44
N PHE A 63 -14.48 11.76 -8.71
CA PHE A 63 -15.35 10.73 -9.26
C PHE A 63 -15.43 9.61 -8.24
N TYR A 64 -16.61 9.40 -7.65
CA TYR A 64 -16.78 8.48 -6.54
C TYR A 64 -18.07 7.67 -6.68
N ASN A 65 -17.96 6.34 -6.63
CA ASN A 65 -19.12 5.45 -6.69
C ASN A 65 -19.93 5.64 -8.00
N ASP A 66 -19.20 5.66 -9.13
CA ASP A 66 -19.74 5.66 -10.50
C ASP A 66 -19.33 4.35 -11.22
N PRO A 67 -19.84 3.18 -10.78
CA PRO A 67 -19.27 1.87 -11.10
C PRO A 67 -19.32 1.51 -12.59
N ARG A 68 -20.13 2.20 -13.40
CA ARG A 68 -20.25 1.97 -14.85
C ARG A 68 -19.45 2.97 -15.69
N MET A 69 -18.76 3.93 -15.06
CA MET A 69 -18.04 4.96 -15.78
C MET A 69 -16.76 4.37 -16.40
N VAL A 70 -16.70 4.32 -17.71
CA VAL A 70 -15.58 3.75 -18.47
C VAL A 70 -14.74 4.81 -19.20
N ALA A 71 -15.30 5.99 -19.42
CA ALA A 71 -14.69 7.07 -20.17
C ALA A 71 -14.39 8.28 -19.28
N LEU A 72 -13.10 8.52 -19.04
CA LEU A 72 -12.55 9.73 -18.42
C LEU A 72 -11.18 10.01 -19.03
N ARG A 73 -10.92 11.28 -19.38
CA ARG A 73 -9.61 11.73 -19.86
C ARG A 73 -9.25 13.04 -19.21
N LEU A 74 -8.00 13.14 -18.75
CA LEU A 74 -7.46 14.29 -18.03
C LEU A 74 -6.37 15.02 -18.85
N ASP A 75 -6.32 14.85 -20.17
CA ASP A 75 -5.21 15.35 -21.00
C ASP A 75 -4.99 16.86 -20.92
N SER A 76 -6.07 17.62 -20.69
CA SER A 76 -6.05 19.08 -20.64
C SER A 76 -5.86 19.64 -19.25
N ILE A 77 -6.01 18.83 -18.19
CA ILE A 77 -5.86 19.33 -16.82
C ILE A 77 -4.42 19.75 -16.58
N ARG A 78 -4.25 20.93 -15.99
CA ARG A 78 -2.94 21.47 -15.60
C ARG A 78 -2.88 21.78 -14.11
N LYS A 79 -4.01 22.20 -13.54
CA LYS A 79 -4.08 22.59 -12.14
C LYS A 79 -5.33 22.02 -11.46
N VAL A 80 -5.08 21.15 -10.49
CA VAL A 80 -6.07 20.63 -9.55
C VAL A 80 -5.36 20.45 -8.21
N ASN A 81 -6.04 20.73 -7.10
CA ASN A 81 -5.46 20.51 -5.78
C ASN A 81 -5.71 19.07 -5.36
N ASP A 82 -6.96 18.60 -5.41
CA ASP A 82 -7.34 17.28 -4.92
C ASP A 82 -7.92 16.44 -6.06
N LEU A 83 -7.38 15.23 -6.25
CA LEU A 83 -7.83 14.31 -7.29
C LEU A 83 -8.25 12.98 -6.67
N ARG A 84 -9.53 12.65 -6.81
CA ARG A 84 -10.14 11.44 -6.29
C ARG A 84 -10.86 10.69 -7.41
N ILE A 85 -10.45 9.45 -7.65
CA ILE A 85 -11.08 8.57 -8.65
C ILE A 85 -11.25 7.20 -8.03
N VAL A 86 -12.45 6.94 -7.54
CA VAL A 86 -12.73 5.77 -6.70
C VAL A 86 -14.02 5.07 -7.10
N GLN A 87 -13.97 3.74 -7.18
CA GLN A 87 -15.13 2.91 -7.54
C GLN A 87 -15.72 3.25 -8.92
N THR A 88 -14.85 3.33 -9.93
CA THR A 88 -15.22 3.55 -11.33
C THR A 88 -14.75 2.39 -12.21
N SER A 89 -15.19 2.31 -13.46
CA SER A 89 -14.75 1.27 -14.43
C SER A 89 -13.79 1.80 -15.50
N ILE A 90 -13.11 2.93 -15.24
CA ILE A 90 -12.22 3.55 -16.22
C ILE A 90 -11.03 2.66 -16.54
N HIS A 91 -10.54 2.75 -17.78
CA HIS A 91 -9.36 2.01 -18.23
C HIS A 91 -8.05 2.79 -18.09
N GLY A 92 -8.13 4.11 -17.99
CA GLY A 92 -6.97 5.01 -17.97
C GLY A 92 -7.39 6.45 -17.76
N LEU A 93 -6.40 7.31 -17.46
CA LEU A 93 -6.60 8.74 -17.23
C LEU A 93 -6.21 9.61 -18.44
N GLY A 94 -5.65 9.01 -19.49
CA GLY A 94 -4.94 9.76 -20.54
C GLY A 94 -3.60 10.31 -20.03
N LYS A 95 -3.07 11.33 -20.70
CA LYS A 95 -1.82 11.96 -20.34
C LYS A 95 -2.05 13.00 -19.22
N VAL A 96 -1.66 12.68 -18.00
CA VAL A 96 -1.80 13.63 -16.89
C VAL A 96 -0.58 14.57 -16.83
N SER A 97 -0.82 15.88 -16.89
CA SER A 97 0.23 16.92 -16.85
C SER A 97 0.03 17.86 -15.67
N ILE A 98 0.05 17.31 -14.46
CA ILE A 98 -0.08 18.03 -13.18
C ILE A 98 1.27 18.02 -12.46
N ASP A 99 1.73 19.19 -12.01
CA ASP A 99 3.06 19.32 -11.38
C ASP A 99 3.04 19.10 -9.87
N SER A 100 1.93 19.40 -9.19
CA SER A 100 1.75 19.23 -7.74
C SER A 100 0.29 18.98 -7.37
N LEU A 101 0.06 18.20 -6.31
CA LEU A 101 -1.26 17.96 -5.72
C LEU A 101 -1.26 18.27 -4.21
N SER A 102 -2.42 18.60 -3.68
CA SER A 102 -2.72 18.51 -2.26
C SER A 102 -2.94 17.05 -1.85
N SER A 103 -3.78 16.30 -2.56
CA SER A 103 -4.01 14.88 -2.31
C SER A 103 -4.28 14.10 -3.60
N LEU A 104 -3.95 12.81 -3.58
CA LEU A 104 -4.23 11.87 -4.66
C LEU A 104 -4.81 10.58 -4.11
N GLU A 105 -6.04 10.25 -4.51
CA GLU A 105 -6.69 8.98 -4.20
C GLU A 105 -7.18 8.31 -5.49
N ILE A 106 -6.63 7.14 -5.82
CA ILE A 106 -7.08 6.32 -6.94
C ILE A 106 -7.29 4.90 -6.44
N GLY A 107 -8.55 4.46 -6.35
CA GLY A 107 -8.80 3.12 -5.84
C GLY A 107 -10.09 2.45 -6.26
N SER A 108 -10.12 1.12 -6.12
CA SER A 108 -11.31 0.33 -6.48
C SER A 108 -11.74 0.52 -7.93
N ASN A 109 -10.79 0.73 -8.85
CA ASN A 109 -11.06 0.83 -10.29
C ASN A 109 -10.60 -0.47 -10.99
N PRO A 110 -11.48 -1.49 -11.12
CA PRO A 110 -11.08 -2.83 -11.54
C PRO A 110 -10.50 -2.92 -12.96
N ASN A 111 -10.71 -1.91 -13.80
CA ASN A 111 -10.23 -1.89 -15.19
C ASN A 111 -9.00 -0.99 -15.41
N LEU A 112 -8.60 -0.22 -14.40
CA LEU A 112 -7.52 0.76 -14.51
C LEU A 112 -6.17 0.07 -14.35
N SER A 113 -5.41 -0.11 -15.43
CA SER A 113 -4.12 -0.80 -15.42
C SER A 113 -2.90 0.12 -15.42
N LEU A 114 -3.06 1.41 -15.72
CA LEU A 114 -1.96 2.37 -15.78
C LEU A 114 -2.34 3.67 -15.10
N ILE A 115 -1.49 4.08 -14.15
CA ILE A 115 -1.53 5.38 -13.50
C ILE A 115 -0.21 6.07 -13.81
N ASP A 116 -0.23 7.11 -14.64
CA ASP A 116 0.99 7.80 -15.09
C ASP A 116 0.93 9.30 -14.81
N PHE A 117 1.78 9.75 -13.88
CA PHE A 117 1.95 11.14 -13.49
C PHE A 117 3.40 11.57 -13.77
N ALA A 118 3.77 11.56 -15.04
CA ALA A 118 5.13 11.84 -15.51
C ALA A 118 5.69 13.21 -15.05
N ASN A 119 4.83 14.18 -14.76
CA ASN A 119 5.21 15.54 -14.38
C ASN A 119 5.08 15.83 -12.87
N LEU A 120 4.50 14.91 -12.09
CA LEU A 120 4.17 15.19 -10.69
C LEU A 120 5.44 15.21 -9.84
N THR A 121 5.71 16.34 -9.21
CA THR A 121 6.92 16.56 -8.41
C THR A 121 6.67 16.54 -6.90
N SER A 122 5.45 16.83 -6.45
CA SER A 122 5.11 16.87 -5.03
C SER A 122 3.64 16.61 -4.72
N ILE A 123 3.37 16.01 -3.55
CA ILE A 123 2.03 15.87 -2.96
C ILE A 123 2.08 16.41 -1.53
N LYS A 124 1.26 17.41 -1.20
CA LYS A 124 1.28 18.06 0.13
C LYS A 124 0.55 17.28 1.22
N GLY A 125 -0.21 16.28 0.86
CA GLY A 125 -1.02 15.44 1.73
C GLY A 125 -0.88 13.96 1.34
N PRO A 126 -1.94 13.17 1.47
CA PRO A 126 -1.86 11.73 1.26
C PRO A 126 -1.76 11.34 -0.22
N LEU A 127 -1.06 10.23 -0.45
CA LEU A 127 -1.11 9.46 -1.69
C LEU A 127 -1.70 8.09 -1.36
N SER A 128 -2.84 7.76 -1.96
CA SER A 128 -3.48 6.46 -1.82
C SER A 128 -3.75 5.85 -3.19
N ILE A 129 -3.13 4.70 -3.47
CA ILE A 129 -3.43 3.88 -4.64
C ILE A 129 -3.72 2.46 -4.16
N ALA A 130 -4.97 2.01 -4.34
CA ALA A 130 -5.42 0.75 -3.74
C ALA A 130 -6.47 0.03 -4.57
N ASN A 131 -6.40 -1.30 -4.64
CA ASN A 131 -7.49 -2.15 -5.13
C ASN A 131 -7.94 -1.82 -6.58
N ASN A 132 -7.03 -1.37 -7.45
CA ASN A 132 -7.32 -1.18 -8.87
C ASN A 132 -7.17 -2.53 -9.61
N HIS A 133 -7.06 -2.52 -10.95
CA HIS A 133 -6.83 -3.74 -11.71
C HIS A 133 -5.56 -4.47 -11.21
N LEU A 134 -5.54 -5.81 -11.26
CA LEU A 134 -4.41 -6.61 -10.77
C LEU A 134 -3.07 -6.33 -11.47
N GLN A 135 -3.12 -5.74 -12.68
CA GLN A 135 -1.94 -5.33 -13.45
C GLN A 135 -1.64 -3.83 -13.32
N THR A 136 -2.18 -3.14 -12.30
CA THR A 136 -1.97 -1.70 -12.14
C THR A 136 -0.49 -1.38 -11.93
N ALA A 137 0.10 -0.65 -12.87
CA ALA A 137 1.40 -0.02 -12.72
C ALA A 137 1.22 1.47 -12.43
N ALA A 138 1.91 1.98 -11.40
CA ALA A 138 1.87 3.38 -11.02
C ALA A 138 3.22 4.07 -11.22
N ASN A 139 3.27 5.12 -12.05
CA ASN A 139 4.51 5.77 -12.47
C ASN A 139 4.58 7.23 -12.02
N PHE A 140 5.59 7.53 -11.20
CA PHE A 140 5.90 8.85 -10.63
C PHE A 140 7.41 9.14 -10.74
N PRO A 141 7.95 9.23 -11.96
CA PRO A 141 9.39 9.17 -12.19
C PRO A 141 10.16 10.34 -11.58
N ILE A 142 9.50 11.49 -11.35
CA ILE A 142 10.12 12.71 -10.82
C ILE A 142 9.46 13.21 -9.53
N LEU A 143 8.65 12.38 -8.86
CA LEU A 143 8.02 12.72 -7.59
C LEU A 143 9.08 12.77 -6.48
N LYS A 144 9.31 13.96 -5.93
CA LYS A 144 10.38 14.22 -4.95
C LYS A 144 9.90 14.20 -3.51
N SER A 145 8.67 14.64 -3.25
CA SER A 145 8.14 14.75 -1.89
C SER A 145 6.68 14.37 -1.76
N ILE A 146 6.36 13.66 -0.67
CA ILE A 146 5.01 13.43 -0.18
C ILE A 146 4.99 13.78 1.30
N LYS A 147 4.07 14.65 1.72
CA LYS A 147 4.00 15.12 3.11
C LYS A 147 2.96 14.40 3.96
N GLY A 148 1.99 13.72 3.35
CA GLY A 148 1.01 12.89 4.05
C GLY A 148 1.32 11.40 3.95
N THR A 149 0.39 10.59 4.47
CA THR A 149 0.49 9.13 4.44
C THR A 149 0.57 8.62 3.00
N VAL A 150 1.47 7.68 2.76
CA VAL A 150 1.59 6.96 1.49
C VAL A 150 1.02 5.56 1.66
N THR A 151 0.03 5.21 0.84
CA THR A 151 -0.55 3.87 0.80
C THR A 151 -0.49 3.33 -0.62
N LEU A 152 0.35 2.31 -0.81
CA LEU A 152 0.51 1.59 -2.07
C LEU A 152 0.05 0.16 -1.85
N ARG A 153 -1.15 -0.16 -2.37
CA ARG A 153 -1.84 -1.42 -2.10
C ARG A 153 -2.27 -2.12 -3.38
N ASN A 154 -1.99 -3.42 -3.48
CA ASN A 154 -2.39 -4.26 -4.62
C ASN A 154 -1.93 -3.73 -5.99
N LEU A 155 -0.68 -3.26 -6.07
CA LEU A 155 -0.04 -2.85 -7.32
C LEU A 155 0.77 -3.98 -7.94
N PHE A 156 0.79 -4.00 -9.27
CA PHE A 156 1.68 -4.84 -10.05
C PHE A 156 3.10 -4.29 -10.07
N ASP A 157 3.23 -2.98 -10.25
CA ASP A 157 4.51 -2.28 -10.26
C ASP A 157 4.35 -0.83 -9.78
N VAL A 158 5.44 -0.24 -9.28
CA VAL A 158 5.47 1.16 -8.86
C VAL A 158 6.83 1.79 -9.09
N ASN A 159 6.85 2.95 -9.74
CA ASN A 159 8.05 3.78 -9.88
C ASN A 159 7.90 5.06 -9.06
N ILE A 160 8.56 5.10 -7.90
CA ILE A 160 8.67 6.28 -7.01
C ILE A 160 10.13 6.52 -6.60
N ASN A 161 11.08 6.10 -7.43
CA ASN A 161 12.51 6.08 -7.07
C ASN A 161 13.13 7.46 -6.81
N SER A 162 12.49 8.53 -7.30
CA SER A 162 12.89 9.93 -7.08
C SER A 162 12.45 10.50 -5.73
N LEU A 163 11.61 9.78 -4.98
CA LEU A 163 11.05 10.26 -3.71
C LEU A 163 12.15 10.31 -2.65
N SER A 164 12.38 11.50 -2.10
CA SER A 164 13.42 11.76 -1.10
C SER A 164 12.88 12.26 0.24
N VAL A 165 11.60 12.64 0.29
CA VAL A 165 10.94 13.17 1.49
C VAL A 165 9.61 12.44 1.73
N ILE A 166 9.47 11.83 2.91
CA ILE A 166 8.23 11.30 3.47
C ILE A 166 8.07 11.85 4.89
N GLU A 167 7.06 12.68 5.11
CA GLU A 167 6.79 13.34 6.41
C GLU A 167 5.73 12.60 7.26
N ASP A 168 5.23 11.45 6.81
CA ASP A 168 4.19 10.68 7.50
C ASP A 168 4.45 9.15 7.37
N THR A 169 3.43 8.32 7.59
CA THR A 169 3.51 6.86 7.48
C THR A 169 3.63 6.42 6.02
N PHE A 170 4.49 5.42 5.77
CA PHE A 170 4.63 4.76 4.48
C PHE A 170 4.14 3.31 4.54
N ASN A 171 3.16 2.96 3.71
CA ASN A 171 2.56 1.64 3.65
C ASN A 171 2.74 1.00 2.27
N LEU A 172 3.33 -0.19 2.27
CA LEU A 172 3.50 -1.07 1.11
C LEU A 172 2.76 -2.39 1.39
N ILE A 173 1.56 -2.54 0.84
CA ILE A 173 0.63 -3.60 1.27
C ILE A 173 0.16 -4.46 0.08
N ASP A 174 0.25 -5.79 0.21
CA ASP A 174 -0.36 -6.75 -0.73
C ASP A 174 0.01 -6.52 -2.21
N ASN A 175 1.21 -6.01 -2.51
CA ASN A 175 1.69 -5.80 -3.87
C ASN A 175 2.34 -7.05 -4.46
N SER A 176 2.37 -7.16 -5.79
CA SER A 176 2.86 -8.35 -6.49
C SER A 176 4.25 -8.20 -7.13
N PHE A 177 4.90 -7.04 -7.03
CA PHE A 177 6.28 -6.86 -7.51
C PHE A 177 7.28 -7.63 -6.65
N LYS A 178 8.40 -8.03 -7.26
CA LYS A 178 9.45 -8.81 -6.60
C LYS A 178 10.46 -7.97 -5.83
N ASN A 179 10.65 -6.72 -6.25
CA ASN A 179 11.67 -5.84 -5.71
C ASN A 179 11.08 -4.46 -5.48
N PHE A 180 11.49 -3.80 -4.41
CA PHE A 180 11.07 -2.42 -4.10
C PHE A 180 12.26 -1.56 -3.67
N THR A 181 12.36 -0.35 -4.18
CA THR A 181 13.45 0.57 -3.81
C THR A 181 12.95 1.95 -3.48
N LEU A 182 13.45 2.50 -2.36
CA LEU A 182 13.21 3.85 -1.92
C LEU A 182 14.48 4.45 -1.31
N ASN A 183 15.50 4.58 -2.16
CA ASN A 183 16.88 4.80 -1.72
C ASN A 183 17.26 6.26 -1.49
N LEU A 184 16.40 7.22 -1.82
CA LEU A 184 16.67 8.65 -1.61
C LEU A 184 16.06 9.21 -0.31
N VAL A 185 15.13 8.49 0.30
CA VAL A 185 14.53 8.88 1.58
C VAL A 185 15.58 8.75 2.69
N SER A 186 15.89 9.86 3.35
CA SER A 186 16.87 9.93 4.43
C SER A 186 16.24 9.80 5.82
N THR A 187 15.02 10.31 6.00
CA THR A 187 14.25 10.21 7.25
C THR A 187 12.81 9.82 6.96
N ALA A 188 12.19 9.12 7.90
CA ALA A 188 10.76 8.86 7.91
C ALA A 188 10.20 9.28 9.27
N GLU A 189 9.20 10.16 9.25
CA GLU A 189 8.68 10.81 10.46
C GLU A 189 7.72 9.93 11.27
N LYS A 190 7.07 8.97 10.62
CA LYS A 190 6.21 7.99 11.31
C LYS A 190 6.61 6.57 10.92
N ASP A 191 5.64 5.68 10.69
CA ASP A 191 5.88 4.26 10.55
C ASP A 191 6.26 3.88 9.11
N ILE A 192 7.05 2.82 8.97
CA ILE A 192 7.23 2.11 7.70
C ILE A 192 6.60 0.73 7.85
N THR A 193 5.65 0.43 6.97
CA THR A 193 4.88 -0.81 6.96
C THR A 193 5.05 -1.52 5.61
N ILE A 194 5.52 -2.77 5.64
CA ILE A 194 5.69 -3.64 4.47
C ILE A 194 4.99 -4.97 4.78
N ILE A 195 3.76 -5.14 4.31
CA ILE A 195 2.89 -6.26 4.71
C ILE A 195 2.30 -6.98 3.50
N GLY A 196 2.31 -8.31 3.51
CA GLY A 196 1.53 -9.12 2.57
C GLY A 196 2.02 -9.06 1.12
N ASN A 197 3.20 -8.53 0.84
CA ASN A 197 3.76 -8.50 -0.51
C ASN A 197 4.38 -9.88 -0.80
N ASP A 198 3.55 -10.86 -1.11
CA ASP A 198 3.93 -12.28 -1.19
C ASP A 198 5.08 -12.57 -2.16
N ASN A 199 5.17 -11.82 -3.25
CA ASN A 199 6.24 -11.97 -4.25
C ASN A 199 7.53 -11.20 -3.92
N LEU A 200 7.53 -10.36 -2.88
CA LEU A 200 8.65 -9.48 -2.55
C LEU A 200 9.86 -10.30 -2.09
N ASN A 201 10.90 -10.35 -2.91
CA ASN A 201 12.17 -11.01 -2.60
C ASN A 201 13.19 -10.06 -1.98
N SER A 202 13.15 -8.78 -2.36
CA SER A 202 14.09 -7.79 -1.83
C SER A 202 13.47 -6.40 -1.75
N PHE A 203 13.96 -5.60 -0.80
CA PHE A 203 13.61 -4.20 -0.70
C PHE A 203 14.81 -3.38 -0.21
N SER A 204 14.82 -2.08 -0.48
CA SER A 204 15.92 -1.19 -0.09
C SER A 204 15.46 0.22 0.27
N PHE A 205 15.89 0.69 1.45
CA PHE A 205 15.82 2.05 1.96
C PHE A 205 17.25 2.48 2.35
N SER A 206 18.18 2.39 1.41
CA SER A 206 19.63 2.42 1.71
C SER A 206 20.14 3.74 2.29
N SER A 207 19.41 4.84 2.09
CA SER A 207 19.77 6.16 2.63
C SER A 207 19.06 6.51 3.93
N LEU A 208 18.09 5.72 4.38
CA LEU A 208 17.33 5.98 5.59
C LEU A 208 18.28 5.92 6.81
N THR A 209 18.37 7.01 7.56
CA THR A 209 19.23 7.13 8.75
C THR A 209 18.45 7.07 10.06
N SER A 210 17.20 7.55 10.05
CA SER A 210 16.32 7.61 11.22
C SER A 210 14.87 7.32 10.85
N LEU A 211 14.21 6.53 11.68
CA LEU A 211 12.79 6.24 11.65
C LEU A 211 12.17 6.72 12.98
N ASN A 212 11.33 7.74 12.92
CA ASN A 212 10.71 8.33 14.11
C ASN A 212 9.49 7.54 14.61
N GLY A 213 8.85 6.74 13.74
CA GLY A 213 7.85 5.75 14.12
C GLY A 213 8.43 4.34 14.28
N GLY A 214 7.57 3.34 14.12
CA GLY A 214 7.88 1.92 14.15
C GLY A 214 8.14 1.32 12.77
N LEU A 215 8.77 0.15 12.78
CA LEU A 215 9.03 -0.65 11.59
C LEU A 215 8.20 -1.94 11.65
N GLN A 216 7.35 -2.15 10.66
CA GLN A 216 6.56 -3.37 10.53
C GLN A 216 6.87 -4.05 9.20
N ILE A 217 7.38 -5.29 9.25
CA ILE A 217 7.61 -6.12 8.06
C ILE A 217 6.98 -7.47 8.34
N LYS A 218 5.81 -7.74 7.75
CA LYS A 218 4.97 -8.87 8.14
C LYS A 218 4.43 -9.62 6.93
N ASN A 219 4.43 -10.95 6.98
CA ASN A 219 3.75 -11.81 6.00
C ASN A 219 4.17 -11.55 4.54
N ASN A 220 5.44 -11.27 4.28
CA ASN A 220 5.97 -11.21 2.91
C ASN A 220 6.59 -12.58 2.61
N THR A 221 5.81 -13.48 2.00
CA THR A 221 6.13 -14.93 1.98
C THR A 221 7.35 -15.31 1.15
N ALA A 222 7.79 -14.49 0.21
CA ALA A 222 9.05 -14.69 -0.53
C ALA A 222 10.27 -13.91 0.04
N LEU A 223 10.08 -13.15 1.13
CA LEU A 223 11.11 -12.31 1.73
C LEU A 223 11.90 -13.09 2.79
N GLN A 224 12.96 -13.76 2.36
CA GLN A 224 13.80 -14.59 3.22
C GLN A 224 14.83 -13.79 4.02
N GLU A 225 15.09 -12.53 3.69
CA GLU A 225 16.08 -11.74 4.40
C GLU A 225 15.74 -10.25 4.51
N ILE A 226 16.17 -9.67 5.63
CA ILE A 226 16.43 -8.24 5.75
C ILE A 226 17.95 -8.10 5.70
N GLY A 227 18.46 -7.83 4.50
CA GLY A 227 19.89 -7.87 4.19
C GLY A 227 20.63 -6.57 4.51
N VAL A 228 21.96 -6.61 4.33
CA VAL A 228 22.84 -5.46 4.58
C VAL A 228 22.50 -4.20 3.77
N ASN A 229 21.83 -4.38 2.62
CA ASN A 229 21.44 -3.30 1.72
C ASN A 229 20.05 -2.74 2.04
N SER A 230 19.20 -3.49 2.76
CA SER A 230 17.82 -3.08 3.04
C SER A 230 17.75 -1.79 3.85
N PHE A 231 18.54 -1.70 4.92
CA PHE A 231 18.62 -0.52 5.79
C PHE A 231 20.07 -0.16 6.12
N LYS A 232 20.89 0.05 5.08
CA LYS A 232 22.34 0.22 5.18
C LYS A 232 22.78 1.31 6.17
N LYS A 233 22.07 2.44 6.21
CA LYS A 233 22.43 3.61 7.03
C LYS A 233 21.52 3.81 8.25
N LEU A 234 20.56 2.93 8.51
CA LEU A 234 19.57 3.14 9.56
C LEU A 234 20.24 3.00 10.92
N THR A 235 20.29 4.10 11.66
CA THR A 235 20.93 4.18 12.98
C THR A 235 19.94 4.12 14.13
N THR A 236 18.72 4.64 13.92
CA THR A 236 17.74 4.84 14.97
C THR A 236 16.33 4.46 14.50
N ILE A 237 15.64 3.68 15.30
CA ILE A 237 14.18 3.46 15.25
C ILE A 237 13.62 3.90 16.61
N LYS A 238 12.80 4.96 16.63
CA LYS A 238 12.20 5.48 17.87
C LYS A 238 10.98 4.67 18.32
N GLY A 239 10.23 4.12 17.38
CA GLY A 239 9.10 3.23 17.65
C GLY A 239 9.51 1.77 17.89
N GLY A 240 8.51 0.88 17.88
CA GLY A 240 8.71 -0.56 17.96
C GLY A 240 9.15 -1.18 16.63
N MET A 241 9.64 -2.41 16.69
CA MET A 241 10.01 -3.21 15.51
C MET A 241 9.28 -4.54 15.55
N GLU A 242 8.45 -4.81 14.54
CA GLU A 242 7.67 -6.04 14.41
C GLU A 242 7.99 -6.73 13.09
N LEU A 243 8.66 -7.88 13.18
CA LEU A 243 9.14 -8.64 12.03
C LEU A 243 8.52 -10.04 12.06
N TYR A 244 7.63 -10.34 11.12
CA TYR A 244 6.96 -11.63 10.99
C TYR A 244 7.12 -12.17 9.56
N GLY A 245 7.78 -13.32 9.38
CA GLY A 245 8.00 -13.86 8.03
C GLY A 245 8.97 -15.02 7.97
N PRO A 246 9.29 -15.52 6.77
CA PRO A 246 10.17 -16.67 6.58
C PRO A 246 11.65 -16.25 6.55
N PHE A 247 12.08 -15.45 7.53
CA PHE A 247 13.42 -14.90 7.55
C PHE A 247 14.47 -15.96 7.88
N ASP A 248 15.54 -16.05 7.10
CA ASP A 248 16.76 -16.81 7.42
C ASP A 248 17.82 -15.88 8.04
N ASN A 249 17.77 -14.59 7.69
CA ASN A 249 18.71 -13.59 8.18
C ASN A 249 18.08 -12.20 8.33
N ILE A 250 18.41 -11.55 9.45
CA ILE A 250 18.03 -10.15 9.73
C ILE A 250 19.30 -9.39 10.09
N THR A 251 19.58 -8.30 9.35
CA THR A 251 20.79 -7.49 9.53
C THR A 251 20.47 -6.00 9.36
N PHE A 252 20.90 -5.19 10.33
CA PHE A 252 20.86 -3.74 10.29
C PHE A 252 22.27 -3.19 10.57
N PRO A 253 23.11 -2.94 9.55
CA PRO A 253 24.55 -2.73 9.74
C PRO A 253 24.92 -1.54 10.63
N ALA A 254 24.12 -0.47 10.61
CA ALA A 254 24.40 0.79 11.30
C ALA A 254 23.53 1.02 12.54
N ILE A 255 22.67 0.07 12.92
CA ILE A 255 21.69 0.30 13.99
C ILE A 255 22.39 0.44 15.35
N THR A 256 22.01 1.48 16.08
CA THR A 256 22.56 1.78 17.42
C THR A 256 21.46 2.05 18.45
N ASN A 257 20.24 2.35 18.01
CA ASN A 257 19.12 2.65 18.89
C ASN A 257 17.80 2.11 18.32
N ILE A 258 17.18 1.17 19.03
CA ILE A 258 15.79 0.76 18.85
C ILE A 258 15.11 1.01 20.19
N MET A 259 14.34 2.10 20.25
CA MET A 259 13.78 2.61 21.51
C MET A 259 12.51 1.86 21.93
N GLY A 260 11.69 1.43 20.97
CA GLY A 260 10.50 0.63 21.23
C GLY A 260 10.78 -0.86 21.38
N ALA A 261 9.74 -1.62 21.73
CA ALA A 261 9.82 -3.07 21.84
C ALA A 261 10.11 -3.72 20.48
N ILE A 262 10.85 -4.83 20.52
CA ILE A 262 11.19 -5.66 19.37
C ILE A 262 10.47 -6.99 19.50
N THR A 263 9.69 -7.34 18.48
CA THR A 263 9.08 -8.66 18.34
C THR A 263 9.47 -9.24 16.98
N ILE A 264 10.08 -10.42 16.99
CA ILE A 264 10.46 -11.18 15.80
C ILE A 264 9.82 -12.55 15.87
N GLU A 265 9.11 -12.97 14.84
CA GLU A 265 8.69 -14.36 14.66
C GLU A 265 9.10 -14.80 13.26
N SER A 266 10.04 -15.75 13.19
CA SER A 266 10.49 -16.31 11.92
C SER A 266 10.01 -17.74 11.72
N THR A 267 9.48 -18.02 10.53
CA THR A 267 9.21 -19.37 10.04
C THR A 267 10.37 -19.95 9.20
N GLY A 268 11.39 -19.13 8.90
CA GLY A 268 12.62 -19.55 8.23
C GLY A 268 13.68 -20.10 9.21
N ASP A 269 14.92 -20.20 8.74
CA ASP A 269 16.07 -20.75 9.48
C ASP A 269 16.81 -19.68 10.30
N LEU A 270 16.10 -18.62 10.73
CA LEU A 270 16.65 -17.56 11.58
C LEU A 270 17.22 -18.13 12.87
N SER A 271 18.35 -17.58 13.32
CA SER A 271 18.80 -17.72 14.71
C SER A 271 18.55 -16.42 15.49
N CYS A 272 17.60 -16.45 16.42
CA CYS A 272 17.29 -15.45 17.42
C CYS A 272 18.51 -15.10 18.26
N ALA A 273 19.33 -16.09 18.65
CA ALA A 273 20.57 -15.83 19.38
C ALA A 273 21.56 -14.98 18.56
N LYS A 274 21.80 -15.36 17.30
CA LYS A 274 22.67 -14.58 16.39
C LYS A 274 22.08 -13.21 16.10
N THR A 275 20.77 -13.12 15.87
CA THR A 275 20.06 -11.87 15.60
C THR A 275 20.16 -10.91 16.78
N ARG A 276 19.94 -11.42 18.01
CA ARG A 276 20.13 -10.65 19.24
C ARG A 276 21.56 -10.16 19.39
N SER A 277 22.56 -11.01 19.09
CA SER A 277 23.97 -10.62 19.14
C SER A 277 24.32 -9.54 18.12
N LYS A 278 23.75 -9.60 16.89
CA LYS A 278 23.95 -8.58 15.85
C LYS A 278 23.34 -7.23 16.25
N LEU A 279 22.15 -7.24 16.85
CA LEU A 279 21.51 -6.02 17.35
C LEU A 279 22.20 -5.48 18.60
N GLY A 280 22.70 -6.36 19.47
CA GLY A 280 23.57 -6.01 20.59
C GLY A 280 23.02 -4.88 21.46
N SER A 281 23.85 -3.85 21.64
CA SER A 281 23.50 -2.67 22.45
C SER A 281 22.44 -1.77 21.81
N ALA A 282 22.03 -2.01 20.56
CA ALA A 282 20.96 -1.24 19.92
C ALA A 282 19.60 -1.47 20.57
N ILE A 283 19.39 -2.62 21.21
CA ILE A 283 18.15 -2.96 21.90
C ILE A 283 18.04 -2.11 23.18
N LYS A 284 17.11 -1.15 23.23
CA LYS A 284 16.88 -0.30 24.42
C LYS A 284 15.65 -0.69 25.24
N SER A 285 14.87 -1.64 24.76
CA SER A 285 13.61 -2.06 25.36
C SER A 285 13.43 -3.59 25.30
N LEU A 286 12.21 -4.07 25.47
CA LEU A 286 11.85 -5.49 25.42
C LEU A 286 12.24 -6.11 24.07
N TYR A 287 12.85 -7.29 24.12
CA TYR A 287 13.17 -8.09 22.93
C TYR A 287 12.54 -9.47 23.06
N LYS A 288 11.64 -9.79 22.13
CA LYS A 288 11.03 -11.11 21.95
C LYS A 288 11.41 -11.62 20.56
N CYS A 289 11.90 -12.85 20.51
CA CYS A 289 12.20 -13.52 19.25
C CYS A 289 11.79 -14.98 19.34
N SER A 290 11.00 -15.42 18.37
CA SER A 290 10.60 -16.80 18.16
C SER A 290 11.13 -17.25 16.79
N GLU A 291 11.78 -18.39 16.75
CA GLU A 291 12.31 -19.02 15.53
C GLU A 291 11.63 -20.39 15.35
N LYS A 292 11.65 -20.91 14.13
CA LYS A 292 11.19 -22.27 13.85
C LYS A 292 11.97 -23.24 14.75
N GLN A 293 11.27 -23.90 15.66
CA GLN A 293 11.89 -24.93 16.48
C GLN A 293 12.36 -26.07 15.58
N ALA A 294 13.64 -26.41 15.67
CA ALA A 294 14.14 -27.62 15.06
C ALA A 294 13.32 -28.79 15.60
N VAL A 295 12.68 -29.55 14.71
CA VAL A 295 12.09 -30.83 15.09
C VAL A 295 13.27 -31.71 15.54
N SER A 296 13.42 -31.84 16.85
CA SER A 296 14.36 -32.78 17.46
C SER A 296 14.01 -34.19 16.99
N SER A 297 14.63 -34.63 15.90
CA SER A 297 14.67 -36.03 15.50
C SER A 297 15.75 -36.72 16.34
N ASN A 298 15.41 -36.96 17.61
CA ASN A 298 16.11 -37.95 18.41
C ASN A 298 15.09 -39.00 18.85
N PRO A 299 15.05 -40.19 18.22
CA PRO A 299 14.24 -41.28 18.72
C PRO A 299 14.98 -41.85 19.93
N THR A 300 14.78 -41.27 21.10
CA THR A 300 15.10 -41.97 22.34
C THR A 300 14.15 -43.15 22.44
N LYS A 301 14.62 -44.33 22.00
CA LYS A 301 14.08 -45.62 22.39
C LYS A 301 14.01 -45.64 23.92
N LYS A 302 12.82 -45.40 24.46
CA LYS A 302 12.47 -45.88 25.80
C LYS A 302 11.85 -47.26 25.62
N GLU A 303 12.63 -48.27 25.99
CA GLU A 303 12.10 -49.59 26.29
C GLU A 303 10.96 -49.43 27.29
N PHE A 304 9.75 -49.81 26.87
CA PHE A 304 8.61 -49.95 27.75
C PHE A 304 8.54 -51.43 28.09
N SER A 305 8.95 -51.77 29.32
CA SER A 305 8.74 -53.10 29.88
C SER A 305 7.25 -53.35 30.03
N SER A 306 6.85 -54.53 29.60
CA SER A 306 5.49 -55.05 29.58
C SER A 306 4.90 -55.20 30.99
N SER A 307 3.73 -54.64 31.20
CA SER A 307 2.71 -55.25 32.07
C SER A 307 1.35 -55.16 31.39
N VAL A 308 0.77 -56.35 31.22
CA VAL A 308 -0.48 -56.65 30.54
C VAL A 308 -1.66 -56.17 31.39
N THR A 309 -2.64 -55.50 30.79
CA THR A 309 -4.05 -55.84 31.00
C THR A 309 -4.93 -55.33 29.87
N SER A 310 -5.80 -56.24 29.45
CA SER A 310 -6.72 -56.23 28.33
C SER A 310 -7.89 -55.24 28.48
N GLY A 311 -8.28 -54.60 27.38
CA GLY A 311 -9.55 -53.88 27.28
C GLY A 311 -9.79 -53.38 25.86
N THR A 312 -10.45 -54.20 25.05
CA THR A 312 -10.94 -53.89 23.70
C THR A 312 -11.94 -52.73 23.71
N ASN A 313 -11.76 -51.75 22.81
CA ASN A 313 -12.85 -51.25 21.96
C ASN A 313 -12.33 -50.32 20.86
N SER A 314 -12.67 -50.69 19.62
CA SER A 314 -12.47 -49.94 18.39
C SER A 314 -13.46 -48.78 18.29
N ILE A 315 -12.99 -47.58 17.96
CA ILE A 315 -13.82 -46.55 17.32
C ILE A 315 -13.02 -45.92 16.18
N PHE A 316 -13.52 -46.16 14.96
CA PHE A 316 -13.23 -45.41 13.76
C PHE A 316 -13.64 -43.94 13.96
N CYS A 317 -12.75 -42.99 13.68
CA CYS A 317 -13.15 -41.61 13.39
C CYS A 317 -12.37 -41.08 12.19
N LEU A 318 -13.09 -41.06 11.07
CA LEU A 318 -12.86 -40.27 9.87
C LEU A 318 -13.17 -38.79 10.20
N ASN A 319 -12.31 -37.84 9.83
CA ASN A 319 -12.67 -36.41 9.71
C ASN A 319 -11.67 -35.77 8.74
N ILE A 320 -12.04 -35.53 7.47
CA ILE A 320 -12.83 -34.42 6.93
C ILE A 320 -12.12 -33.07 7.06
N ILE A 321 -11.76 -32.58 5.87
CA ILE A 321 -11.26 -31.26 5.49
C ILE A 321 -12.27 -30.19 5.91
N ILE A 322 -11.81 -29.17 6.63
CA ILE A 322 -12.51 -27.87 6.70
C ILE A 322 -11.46 -26.77 6.53
N SER A 323 -11.39 -26.23 5.31
CA SER A 323 -10.76 -24.96 4.97
C SER A 323 -11.62 -23.81 5.49
N LEU A 324 -11.15 -23.10 6.51
CA LEU A 324 -11.77 -21.86 6.97
C LEU A 324 -11.10 -20.66 6.27
N PHE A 325 -11.84 -20.06 5.34
CA PHE A 325 -11.64 -18.68 4.92
C PHE A 325 -11.96 -17.75 6.11
N LEU A 326 -11.07 -16.81 6.42
CA LEU A 326 -11.35 -15.69 7.31
C LEU A 326 -11.34 -14.37 6.52
N PRO A 327 -12.29 -13.46 6.79
CA PRO A 327 -12.51 -12.26 6.00
C PRO A 327 -11.67 -11.07 6.46
N ILE A 328 -11.54 -10.14 5.52
CA ILE A 328 -10.96 -8.80 5.57
C ILE A 328 -11.52 -8.01 6.77
N SER A 329 -10.65 -7.52 7.65
CA SER A 329 -11.01 -6.55 8.70
C SER A 329 -10.66 -5.13 8.28
N ALA A 330 -11.69 -4.31 8.24
CA ALA A 330 -11.66 -2.87 8.09
C ALA A 330 -10.83 -2.20 9.21
N VAL A 331 -9.93 -1.31 8.83
CA VAL A 331 -9.28 -0.38 9.77
C VAL A 331 -10.17 0.85 9.89
N LEU A 332 -10.88 0.92 11.02
CA LEU A 332 -11.60 2.10 11.47
C LEU A 332 -10.58 3.04 12.15
N SER A 333 -10.27 4.16 11.52
CA SER A 333 -9.58 5.28 12.19
C SER A 333 -10.61 6.06 13.01
N LEU A 334 -10.37 6.19 14.30
CA LEU A 334 -11.12 7.04 15.22
C LEU A 334 -10.16 8.04 15.85
N ALA A 335 -10.54 9.32 15.75
CA ALA A 335 -9.98 10.56 16.30
C ALA A 335 -8.66 11.06 15.69
#